data_AF-A0A7S7QN17-F1
#
_entry.id   AF-A0A7S7QN17-F1
#
_cell.length_a   1.000
_cell.length_b   1.000
_cell.length_c   1.000
_cell.angle_alpha   90.00
_cell.angle_beta   90.00
_cell.angle_gamma   90.00
#
_symmetry.space_group_name_H-M   'P 1'
#
loop_
_entity.id
_entity.type
_entity.pdbx_description
1 polymer ?
#
loop_
_entity_poly.entity_id
_entity_poly.type
_entity_poly.pdbx_seq_one_letter_code
_entity_poly.pdbx_strand_id
1 'polypeptide(L)'
;MYNRVSGQSIGSNRADEPGQSVDSGSFAQALTECEQQESLSDGELPDQMGSCCSRPHTSDANVYSPGPSDSSTSSLSSESSPSSPARPIRALFEYRTAELPGANVNGICVGLAAEWLLNRHSSPSSRMSALRPGTQNHASAAARQQRYEEIKTLLRNNGAAGSHNLQARSTMLHEAGLQPSDEQTRYRFGSTSRIAKIVNEVTADPSVYLIGLRFAAGGAHTIATSTSNEMTTLFDPNYGEFTVRSDQMDEVLKSLAERYRTPPNRHDISMVVTQRMA
;
A
#
# COMPACT_ATOMS: atom_id res chain seq x y z
N MET A 1 63.33 -33.20 -62.43
CA MET A 1 61.88 -33.26 -62.71
C MET A 1 61.16 -32.73 -61.48
N TYR A 2 60.40 -31.62 -61.67
CA TYR A 2 59.31 -31.01 -60.87
C TYR A 2 59.52 -30.82 -59.34
N ASN A 3 59.27 -29.67 -58.68
CA ASN A 3 58.68 -28.39 -59.06
C ASN A 3 59.10 -27.28 -58.07
N ARG A 4 59.17 -26.05 -58.60
CA ARG A 4 59.26 -24.73 -57.91
C ARG A 4 57.97 -24.42 -57.14
N VAL A 5 58.03 -23.62 -56.06
CA VAL A 5 57.38 -22.28 -55.93
C VAL A 5 58.03 -21.50 -54.76
N SER A 6 58.34 -20.23 -55.06
CA SER A 6 58.89 -19.12 -54.27
C SER A 6 57.98 -18.65 -53.11
N GLY A 7 58.33 -17.76 -52.18
CA GLY A 7 59.43 -16.81 -52.11
C GLY A 7 59.39 -16.01 -50.79
N GLN A 8 60.50 -15.30 -50.54
CA GLN A 8 60.79 -14.42 -49.41
C GLN A 8 60.05 -13.07 -49.52
N SER A 9 59.78 -12.39 -48.39
CA SER A 9 60.41 -11.09 -48.12
C SER A 9 60.19 -10.61 -46.66
N ILE A 10 61.16 -9.81 -46.23
CA ILE A 10 61.54 -9.28 -44.92
C ILE A 10 60.69 -8.06 -44.52
N GLY A 11 60.57 -7.77 -43.22
CA GLY A 11 60.20 -6.44 -42.72
C GLY A 11 60.13 -6.31 -41.19
N SER A 12 61.22 -5.83 -40.59
CA SER A 12 61.42 -5.56 -39.16
C SER A 12 60.82 -4.21 -38.68
N ASN A 13 60.45 -4.11 -37.39
CA ASN A 13 60.72 -3.02 -36.41
C ASN A 13 59.54 -2.54 -35.53
N ARG A 14 59.64 -2.92 -34.25
CA ARG A 14 59.65 -2.14 -32.99
C ARG A 14 58.88 -0.78 -32.86
N ALA A 15 58.10 -0.74 -31.76
CA ALA A 15 57.72 0.38 -30.86
C ALA A 15 56.78 1.50 -31.36
N ASP A 16 55.61 1.63 -30.74
CA ASP A 16 55.34 2.66 -29.72
C ASP A 16 53.93 2.49 -29.13
N GLU A 17 53.81 2.62 -27.80
CA GLU A 17 52.55 2.83 -27.10
C GLU A 17 51.91 4.16 -27.52
N PRO A 18 50.57 4.23 -27.51
CA PRO A 18 49.92 5.40 -26.94
C PRO A 18 48.92 5.00 -25.85
N GLY A 19 48.99 5.77 -24.76
CA GLY A 19 48.32 5.51 -23.50
C GLY A 19 46.82 5.31 -23.57
N GLN A 20 46.33 4.42 -22.70
CA GLN A 20 44.94 4.35 -22.31
C GLN A 20 44.55 5.66 -21.64
N SER A 21 43.94 6.55 -22.43
CA SER A 21 43.06 7.60 -21.92
C SER A 21 41.88 6.92 -21.23
N VAL A 22 41.91 6.87 -19.90
CA VAL A 22 40.75 6.53 -19.08
C VAL A 22 39.73 7.65 -19.28
N ASP A 23 38.80 7.41 -20.18
CA ASP A 23 37.68 8.30 -20.46
C ASP A 23 36.86 8.49 -19.18
N SER A 24 36.97 9.69 -18.61
CA SER A 24 36.32 10.09 -17.36
C SER A 24 34.83 10.43 -17.58
N GLY A 25 34.22 10.00 -18.68
CA GLY A 25 32.80 10.15 -18.99
C GLY A 25 31.89 9.05 -18.38
N SER A 26 32.46 7.96 -17.86
CA SER A 26 31.71 6.78 -17.41
C SER A 26 30.75 7.06 -16.24
N PHE A 27 31.01 8.05 -15.39
CA PHE A 27 30.15 8.32 -14.22
C PHE A 27 28.90 9.15 -14.57
N ALA A 28 29.03 10.12 -15.49
CA ALA A 28 27.87 10.91 -15.94
C ALA A 28 26.95 10.08 -16.85
N GLN A 29 27.53 9.19 -17.66
CA GLN A 29 26.75 8.25 -18.48
C GLN A 29 26.09 7.16 -17.62
N ALA A 30 26.76 6.65 -16.57
CA ALA A 30 26.13 5.74 -15.60
C ALA A 30 25.02 6.39 -14.76
N LEU A 31 25.12 7.70 -14.45
CA LEU A 31 24.05 8.43 -13.79
C LEU A 31 22.87 8.69 -14.73
N THR A 32 23.14 9.02 -15.99
CA THR A 32 22.08 9.20 -17.00
C THR A 32 21.42 7.87 -17.39
N GLU A 33 22.18 6.76 -17.38
CA GLU A 33 21.65 5.41 -17.54
C GLU A 33 20.86 4.96 -16.31
N CYS A 34 21.25 5.33 -15.07
CA CYS A 34 20.42 5.12 -13.88
C CYS A 34 19.12 5.93 -13.93
N GLU A 35 19.15 7.18 -14.40
CA GLU A 35 17.96 8.01 -14.56
C GLU A 35 17.06 7.53 -15.71
N GLN A 36 17.62 6.95 -16.77
CA GLN A 36 16.84 6.32 -17.85
C GLN A 36 16.31 4.94 -17.48
N GLN A 37 16.99 4.17 -16.61
CA GLN A 37 16.47 2.92 -16.05
C GLN A 37 15.33 3.13 -15.05
N GLU A 38 15.19 4.33 -14.46
CA GLU A 38 13.99 4.74 -13.71
C GLU A 38 12.80 5.09 -14.62
N SER A 39 12.99 5.21 -15.94
CA SER A 39 11.97 5.67 -16.88
C SER A 39 11.38 4.60 -17.81
N LEU A 40 11.91 3.37 -17.85
CA LEU A 40 11.36 2.29 -18.67
C LEU A 40 11.40 0.93 -17.95
N SER A 41 10.24 0.27 -17.95
CA SER A 41 9.86 -0.99 -17.29
C SER A 41 9.62 -0.92 -15.78
N ASP A 42 8.50 -0.27 -15.46
CA ASP A 42 7.66 -0.40 -14.27
C ASP A 42 7.23 -1.87 -14.09
N GLY A 43 8.22 -2.72 -13.76
CA GLY A 43 8.03 -4.13 -13.45
C GLY A 43 7.15 -4.22 -12.21
N GLU A 44 5.96 -4.81 -12.38
CA GLU A 44 5.06 -5.16 -11.29
C GLU A 44 5.86 -5.97 -10.27
N LEU A 45 6.33 -5.31 -9.20
CA LEU A 45 6.93 -6.00 -8.05
C LEU A 45 5.97 -7.13 -7.68
N PRO A 46 6.46 -8.35 -7.37
CA PRO A 46 5.59 -9.46 -7.04
C PRO A 46 4.76 -9.11 -5.81
N ASP A 47 3.56 -8.61 -6.08
CA ASP A 47 2.63 -8.14 -5.07
C ASP A 47 1.91 -9.39 -4.55
N GLN A 48 2.47 -9.96 -3.48
CA GLN A 48 1.81 -11.01 -2.71
C GLN A 48 0.67 -10.38 -1.90
N MET A 49 -0.39 -9.99 -2.59
CA MET A 49 -1.67 -9.72 -1.94
C MET A 49 -2.08 -11.00 -1.20
N GLY A 50 -2.31 -10.87 0.10
CA GLY A 50 -2.55 -11.99 1.02
C GLY A 50 -1.39 -12.39 1.93
N SER A 51 -0.22 -11.76 1.81
CA SER A 51 0.82 -11.76 2.87
C SER A 51 0.62 -10.62 3.88
N CYS A 52 -0.58 -10.04 3.92
CA CYS A 52 -0.93 -8.82 4.70
C CYS A 52 -1.51 -9.10 6.09
N CYS A 53 -1.42 -10.34 6.58
CA CYS A 53 -1.96 -10.72 7.88
C CYS A 53 -1.22 -9.94 8.98
N SER A 54 -1.94 -9.08 9.69
CA SER A 54 -1.39 -8.47 10.91
C SER A 54 -1.15 -9.54 11.96
N ARG A 55 0.01 -9.50 12.63
CA ARG A 55 0.28 -10.42 13.74
C ARG A 55 -0.48 -9.95 14.99
N PRO A 56 -1.15 -10.84 15.74
CA PRO A 56 -1.84 -10.45 16.96
C PRO A 56 -0.87 -9.80 17.96
N HIS A 57 -1.27 -8.69 18.56
CA HIS A 57 -0.50 -8.04 19.62
C HIS A 57 -0.81 -8.74 20.94
N THR A 58 0.21 -9.18 21.67
CA THR A 58 0.05 -9.86 22.97
C THR A 58 -0.29 -8.91 24.13
N SER A 59 -0.49 -7.61 23.87
CA SER A 59 -0.53 -6.58 24.91
C SER A 59 -1.89 -5.93 25.16
N ASP A 60 -2.96 -6.33 24.46
CA ASP A 60 -4.31 -5.77 24.70
C ASP A 60 -4.97 -6.29 26.00
N ALA A 61 -4.19 -6.98 26.85
CA ALA A 61 -4.61 -7.53 28.15
C ALA A 61 -4.04 -6.78 29.37
N ASN A 62 -3.49 -5.56 29.23
CA ASN A 62 -3.09 -4.77 30.40
C ASN A 62 -4.04 -3.59 30.65
N VAL A 63 -5.09 -3.92 31.39
CA VAL A 63 -5.66 -3.18 32.53
C VAL A 63 -5.29 -1.69 32.60
N TYR A 64 -6.27 -0.88 32.24
CA TYR A 64 -6.48 0.49 32.69
C TYR A 64 -6.14 0.64 34.19
N SER A 65 -5.12 1.43 34.50
CA SER A 65 -4.88 1.96 35.85
C SER A 65 -5.02 3.49 35.79
N PRO A 66 -6.07 4.10 36.34
CA PRO A 66 -6.14 5.54 36.47
C PRO A 66 -5.25 5.95 37.66
N GLY A 67 -4.10 6.57 37.36
CA GLY A 67 -3.27 7.24 38.36
C GLY A 67 -3.92 8.57 38.81
N PRO A 68 -3.73 8.97 40.07
CA PRO A 68 -4.56 9.98 40.73
C PRO A 68 -4.27 11.40 40.22
N SER A 69 -5.32 12.22 40.30
CA SER A 69 -5.30 13.65 40.08
C SER A 69 -4.39 14.35 41.11
N ASP A 70 -3.48 15.21 40.65
CA ASP A 70 -2.88 16.24 41.50
C ASP A 70 -3.01 17.61 40.84
N SER A 71 -3.51 18.56 41.63
CA SER A 71 -3.88 19.92 41.25
C SER A 71 -2.78 20.92 41.61
N SER A 72 -2.56 21.88 40.70
CA SER A 72 -2.15 23.28 40.90
C SER A 72 -0.74 23.62 41.42
N THR A 73 0.01 24.44 40.67
CA THR A 73 0.08 25.91 40.88
C THR A 73 1.00 26.60 39.86
N SER A 74 0.70 27.86 39.61
CA SER A 74 1.23 28.78 38.59
C SER A 74 2.64 29.33 38.86
N SER A 75 3.38 29.66 37.79
CA SER A 75 4.23 30.86 37.69
C SER A 75 4.53 31.23 36.23
N LEU A 76 4.38 32.52 35.92
CA LEU A 76 4.60 33.16 34.63
C LEU A 76 6.11 33.36 34.36
N SER A 77 6.56 33.13 33.11
CA SER A 77 7.33 34.08 32.27
C SER A 77 8.06 33.36 31.12
N SER A 78 8.24 34.11 30.04
CA SER A 78 9.11 33.89 28.87
C SER A 78 8.45 33.28 27.65
N GLU A 79 8.03 34.20 26.77
CA GLU A 79 7.79 33.96 25.36
C GLU A 79 9.02 33.34 24.71
N SER A 80 8.82 32.15 24.18
CA SER A 80 9.64 31.56 23.13
C SER A 80 8.66 30.69 22.38
N SER A 81 8.09 31.20 21.29
CA SER A 81 7.16 30.44 20.45
C SER A 81 7.82 29.10 20.08
N PRO A 82 7.41 27.97 20.69
CA PRO A 82 7.80 26.70 20.15
C PRO A 82 6.95 26.58 18.89
N SER A 83 7.56 26.19 17.77
CA SER A 83 6.81 25.52 16.70
C SER A 83 5.86 24.54 17.38
N SER A 84 4.53 24.76 17.27
CA SER A 84 3.53 23.95 17.97
C SER A 84 3.95 22.49 17.84
N PRO A 85 4.20 21.77 18.95
CA PRO A 85 4.57 20.37 18.86
C PRO A 85 3.49 19.70 18.03
N ALA A 86 3.90 18.95 16.99
CA ALA A 86 2.97 18.19 16.19
C ALA A 86 2.04 17.45 17.16
N ARG A 87 0.74 17.73 17.07
CA ARG A 87 -0.27 17.18 17.97
C ARG A 87 0.00 15.67 18.09
N PRO A 88 0.06 15.11 19.31
CA PRO A 88 0.29 13.68 19.46
C PRO A 88 -0.72 12.95 18.58
N ILE A 89 -0.22 12.09 17.68
CA ILE A 89 -1.07 11.26 16.85
C ILE A 89 -1.92 10.43 17.82
N ARG A 90 -3.24 10.62 17.79
CA ARG A 90 -4.16 9.83 18.63
C ARG A 90 -3.98 8.36 18.32
N ALA A 91 -4.20 7.50 19.32
CA ALA A 91 -4.09 6.07 19.07
C ALA A 91 -5.14 5.66 18.02
N LEU A 92 -4.72 4.92 16.98
CA LEU A 92 -5.58 4.50 15.86
C LEU A 92 -6.95 3.95 16.33
N PHE A 93 -6.94 3.17 17.41
CA PHE A 93 -8.14 2.50 17.90
C PHE A 93 -9.12 3.42 18.65
N GLU A 94 -8.73 4.66 18.98
CA GLU A 94 -9.68 5.68 19.47
C GLU A 94 -10.70 6.08 18.39
N TYR A 95 -10.35 5.93 17.10
CA TYR A 95 -11.24 6.19 15.98
C TYR A 95 -12.06 4.97 15.57
N ARG A 96 -11.84 3.80 16.19
CA ARG A 96 -12.44 2.53 15.77
C ARG A 96 -13.90 2.47 16.19
N THR A 97 -14.79 2.27 15.23
CA THR A 97 -16.23 2.14 15.46
C THR A 97 -16.67 0.70 15.62
N ALA A 98 -16.00 -0.24 14.96
CA ALA A 98 -16.27 -1.67 15.12
C ALA A 98 -15.00 -2.50 14.88
N GLU A 99 -14.76 -3.50 15.71
CA GLU A 99 -13.58 -4.36 15.64
C GLU A 99 -13.84 -5.62 14.80
N LEU A 100 -12.83 -6.06 14.06
CA LEU A 100 -12.84 -7.31 13.30
C LEU A 100 -11.61 -8.16 13.61
N PRO A 101 -11.62 -8.96 14.68
CA PRO A 101 -10.47 -9.75 15.07
C PRO A 101 -10.36 -10.99 14.18
N GLY A 102 -9.16 -11.22 13.62
CA GLY A 102 -8.79 -12.48 12.99
C GLY A 102 -9.47 -12.80 11.65
N ALA A 103 -10.22 -11.87 11.04
CA ALA A 103 -10.86 -12.13 9.75
C ALA A 103 -9.86 -12.31 8.61
N ASN A 104 -8.77 -11.56 8.62
CA ASN A 104 -7.78 -11.54 7.55
C ASN A 104 -6.56 -12.45 7.79
N VAL A 105 -6.64 -13.44 8.69
CA VAL A 105 -5.50 -14.35 8.99
C VAL A 105 -5.06 -15.20 7.80
N ASN A 106 -5.95 -15.41 6.84
CA ASN A 106 -5.70 -16.14 5.60
C ASN A 106 -5.34 -15.22 4.42
N GLY A 107 -5.11 -13.92 4.64
CA GLY A 107 -4.71 -13.02 3.58
C GLY A 107 -5.82 -12.66 2.59
N ILE A 108 -7.09 -12.73 2.99
CA ILE A 108 -8.24 -12.55 2.11
C ILE A 108 -8.71 -11.09 2.02
N CYS A 109 -7.78 -10.12 2.09
CA CYS A 109 -8.08 -8.70 2.23
C CYS A 109 -8.92 -8.12 1.07
N VAL A 110 -8.71 -8.58 -0.17
CA VAL A 110 -9.48 -8.12 -1.33
C VAL A 110 -10.92 -8.60 -1.22
N GLY A 111 -11.10 -9.88 -0.90
CA GLY A 111 -12.41 -10.48 -0.70
C GLY A 111 -13.18 -9.87 0.46
N LEU A 112 -12.51 -9.60 1.59
CA LEU A 112 -13.12 -8.95 2.75
C LEU A 112 -13.54 -7.50 2.42
N ALA A 113 -12.70 -6.76 1.69
CA ALA A 113 -13.06 -5.41 1.24
C ALA A 113 -14.26 -5.42 0.29
N ALA A 114 -14.35 -6.40 -0.61
CA ALA A 114 -15.51 -6.57 -1.49
C ALA A 114 -16.80 -6.87 -0.69
N GLU A 115 -16.76 -7.81 0.25
CA GLU A 115 -17.92 -8.14 1.10
C GLU A 115 -18.32 -6.98 2.02
N TRP A 116 -17.35 -6.18 2.48
CA TRP A 116 -17.63 -4.95 3.19
C TRP A 116 -18.39 -3.93 2.31
N LEU A 117 -17.93 -3.73 1.08
CA LEU A 117 -18.56 -2.83 0.10
C LEU A 117 -20.00 -3.24 -0.25
N LEU A 118 -20.26 -4.55 -0.33
CA LEU A 118 -21.59 -5.10 -0.57
C LEU A 118 -22.56 -4.86 0.59
N ASN A 119 -22.04 -4.73 1.81
CA ASN A 119 -22.85 -4.60 3.03
C ASN A 119 -22.87 -3.17 3.62
N ARG A 120 -22.50 -2.15 2.84
CA ARG A 120 -22.33 -0.75 3.32
C ARG A 120 -23.54 -0.15 4.04
N HIS A 121 -24.76 -0.58 3.71
CA HIS A 121 -25.98 -0.02 4.31
C HIS A 121 -26.31 -0.60 5.70
N SER A 122 -25.63 -1.67 6.11
CA SER A 122 -25.78 -2.24 7.45
C SER A 122 -25.06 -1.42 8.51
N SER A 123 -25.40 -1.60 9.79
CA SER A 123 -24.66 -0.97 10.88
C SER A 123 -23.21 -1.47 10.96
N PRO A 124 -22.25 -0.68 11.51
CA PRO A 124 -20.87 -1.13 11.71
C PRO A 124 -20.74 -2.50 12.38
N SER A 125 -21.46 -2.69 13.49
CA SER A 125 -21.45 -3.96 14.23
C SER A 125 -22.02 -5.13 13.42
N SER A 126 -23.07 -4.89 12.63
CA SER A 126 -23.64 -5.90 11.73
C SER A 126 -22.67 -6.28 10.62
N ARG A 127 -21.97 -5.30 10.01
CA ARG A 127 -20.94 -5.55 8.99
C ARG A 127 -19.78 -6.37 9.56
N MET A 128 -19.22 -5.98 10.70
CA MET A 128 -18.12 -6.74 11.32
C MET A 128 -18.56 -8.13 11.74
N SER A 129 -19.78 -8.28 12.28
CA SER A 129 -20.33 -9.60 12.64
C SER A 129 -20.46 -10.50 11.42
N ALA A 130 -20.92 -9.96 10.28
CA ALA A 130 -21.00 -10.70 9.04
C ALA A 130 -19.61 -11.11 8.51
N LEU A 131 -18.56 -10.33 8.73
CA LEU A 131 -17.20 -10.64 8.24
C LEU A 131 -16.36 -11.51 9.20
N ARG A 132 -16.90 -11.98 10.33
CA ARG A 132 -16.16 -12.83 11.26
C ARG A 132 -15.84 -14.20 10.67
N PRO A 133 -14.69 -14.82 11.01
CA PRO A 133 -14.40 -16.19 10.61
C PRO A 133 -15.55 -17.16 10.93
N GLY A 134 -15.89 -18.01 9.94
CA GLY A 134 -16.93 -19.03 10.07
C GLY A 134 -18.34 -18.58 9.66
N THR A 135 -18.53 -17.31 9.30
CA THR A 135 -19.79 -16.83 8.72
C THR A 135 -19.86 -17.08 7.21
N GLN A 136 -21.07 -16.96 6.66
CA GLN A 136 -21.29 -17.06 5.22
C GLN A 136 -20.55 -15.95 4.44
N ASN A 137 -20.62 -14.68 4.88
CA ASN A 137 -19.93 -13.60 4.18
C ASN A 137 -18.40 -13.72 4.28
N HIS A 138 -17.85 -14.27 5.37
CA HIS A 138 -16.42 -14.57 5.44
C HIS A 138 -16.02 -15.66 4.45
N ALA A 139 -16.84 -16.71 4.30
CA ALA A 139 -16.63 -17.72 3.26
C ALA A 139 -16.76 -17.14 1.84
N SER A 140 -17.71 -16.23 1.60
CA SER A 140 -17.83 -15.50 0.34
C SER A 140 -16.61 -14.61 0.07
N ALA A 141 -16.08 -13.93 1.09
CA ALA A 141 -14.82 -13.18 0.99
C ALA A 141 -13.67 -14.09 0.59
N ALA A 142 -13.54 -15.27 1.20
CA ALA A 142 -12.51 -16.24 0.82
C ALA A 142 -12.65 -16.70 -0.64
N ALA A 143 -13.87 -17.03 -1.09
CA ALA A 143 -14.14 -17.40 -2.48
C ALA A 143 -13.80 -16.28 -3.46
N ARG A 144 -14.08 -15.02 -3.10
CA ARG A 144 -13.71 -13.84 -3.89
C ARG A 144 -12.21 -13.62 -3.96
N GLN A 145 -11.49 -13.78 -2.85
CA GLN A 145 -10.03 -13.73 -2.87
C GLN A 145 -9.47 -14.81 -3.80
N GLN A 146 -9.94 -16.05 -3.68
CA GLN A 146 -9.52 -17.14 -4.55
C GLN A 146 -9.77 -16.81 -6.02
N ARG A 147 -10.97 -16.31 -6.35
CA ARG A 147 -11.34 -15.92 -7.71
C ARG A 147 -10.42 -14.83 -8.26
N TYR A 148 -10.09 -13.83 -7.45
CA TYR A 148 -9.12 -12.80 -7.80
C TYR A 148 -7.74 -13.39 -8.15
N GLU A 149 -7.21 -14.31 -7.32
CA GLU A 149 -5.91 -14.95 -7.58
C GLU A 149 -5.92 -15.87 -8.81
N GLU A 150 -7.03 -16.57 -9.07
CA GLU A 150 -7.23 -17.39 -10.27
C GLU A 150 -7.16 -16.54 -11.55
N ILE A 151 -7.89 -15.42 -11.57
CA ILE A 151 -7.88 -14.50 -12.73
C ILE A 151 -6.48 -13.91 -12.92
N LYS A 152 -5.83 -13.50 -11.82
CA LYS A 152 -4.46 -12.97 -11.86
C LYS A 152 -3.47 -13.99 -12.43
N THR A 153 -3.56 -15.24 -12.01
CA THR A 153 -2.74 -16.35 -12.55
C THR A 153 -3.00 -16.57 -14.04
N LEU A 154 -4.26 -16.55 -14.47
CA LEU A 154 -4.62 -16.70 -15.87
C LEU A 154 -4.07 -15.57 -16.74
N LEU A 155 -4.19 -14.31 -16.30
CA LEU A 155 -3.67 -13.14 -17.01
C LEU A 155 -2.15 -13.19 -17.16
N ARG A 156 -1.44 -13.64 -16.12
CA ARG A 156 0.01 -13.85 -16.15
C ARG A 156 0.41 -14.90 -17.19
N ASN A 157 -0.27 -16.04 -17.19
CA ASN A 157 0.03 -17.14 -18.11
C ASN A 157 -0.26 -16.79 -19.58
N ASN A 158 -1.26 -15.93 -19.82
CA ASN A 158 -1.63 -15.51 -21.17
C ASN A 158 -0.74 -14.39 -21.73
N GLY A 159 0.28 -13.94 -20.98
CA GLY A 159 1.19 -12.88 -21.42
C GLY A 159 0.49 -11.54 -21.69
N ALA A 160 -0.67 -11.30 -21.05
CA ALA A 160 -1.42 -10.08 -21.26
C ALA A 160 -0.56 -8.86 -20.89
N ALA A 161 -0.52 -7.84 -21.76
CA ALA A 161 0.15 -6.59 -21.43
C ALA A 161 -0.75 -5.78 -20.47
N GLY A 162 -0.20 -5.22 -19.39
CA GLY A 162 -0.92 -4.34 -18.46
C GLY A 162 -0.86 -4.76 -16.99
N SER A 163 -1.57 -4.01 -16.14
CA SER A 163 -1.61 -4.22 -14.69
C SER A 163 -2.53 -5.41 -14.34
N HIS A 164 -1.99 -6.63 -14.33
CA HIS A 164 -2.75 -7.86 -14.05
C HIS A 164 -3.56 -7.77 -12.74
N ASN A 165 -2.99 -7.12 -11.72
CA ASN A 165 -3.68 -6.92 -10.44
C ASN A 165 -4.96 -6.08 -10.57
N LEU A 166 -4.94 -5.02 -11.38
CA LEU A 166 -6.10 -4.14 -11.57
C LEU A 166 -7.19 -4.90 -12.32
N GLN A 167 -6.83 -5.54 -13.43
CA GLN A 167 -7.78 -6.28 -14.25
C GLN A 167 -8.41 -7.44 -13.47
N ALA A 168 -7.61 -8.25 -12.77
CA ALA A 168 -8.13 -9.34 -11.96
C ALA A 168 -9.07 -8.85 -10.85
N ARG A 169 -8.72 -7.74 -10.19
CA ARG A 169 -9.56 -7.14 -9.15
C ARG A 169 -10.86 -6.59 -9.75
N SER A 170 -10.78 -5.83 -10.84
CA SER A 170 -11.97 -5.29 -11.51
C SER A 170 -12.92 -6.38 -11.96
N THR A 171 -12.41 -7.44 -12.60
CA THR A 171 -13.22 -8.59 -13.02
C THR A 171 -13.92 -9.25 -11.82
N MET A 172 -13.19 -9.55 -10.73
CA MET A 172 -13.78 -10.17 -9.54
C MET A 172 -14.85 -9.26 -8.89
N LEU A 173 -14.61 -7.95 -8.84
CA LEU A 173 -15.58 -6.99 -8.29
C LEU A 173 -16.83 -6.89 -9.17
N HIS A 174 -16.71 -6.89 -10.49
CA HIS A 174 -17.86 -6.96 -11.40
C HIS A 174 -18.66 -8.26 -11.22
N GLU A 175 -17.97 -9.41 -11.09
CA GLU A 175 -18.62 -10.69 -10.76
C GLU A 175 -19.35 -10.65 -9.39
N ALA A 176 -18.93 -9.77 -8.48
CA ALA A 176 -19.58 -9.52 -7.20
C ALA A 176 -20.78 -8.56 -7.29
N GLY A 177 -21.04 -7.95 -8.45
CA GLY A 177 -22.07 -6.92 -8.62
C GLY A 177 -21.61 -5.51 -8.22
N LEU A 178 -20.32 -5.31 -7.95
CA LEU A 178 -19.72 -4.00 -7.72
C LEU A 178 -19.31 -3.36 -9.05
N GLN A 179 -19.14 -2.04 -9.06
CA GLN A 179 -18.82 -1.27 -10.27
C GLN A 179 -17.51 -0.49 -10.07
N PRO A 180 -16.35 -1.17 -10.12
CA PRO A 180 -15.05 -0.50 -10.06
C PRO A 180 -14.80 0.36 -11.31
N SER A 181 -14.09 1.47 -11.14
CA SER A 181 -13.51 2.21 -12.26
C SER A 181 -12.39 1.41 -12.93
N ASP A 182 -12.26 1.54 -14.25
CA ASP A 182 -11.13 0.99 -15.02
C ASP A 182 -9.82 1.75 -14.75
N GLU A 183 -9.88 2.90 -14.07
CA GLU A 183 -8.73 3.72 -13.73
C GLU A 183 -8.32 3.55 -12.25
N GLN A 184 -7.03 3.76 -11.99
CA GLN A 184 -6.50 3.82 -10.64
C GLN A 184 -5.52 4.98 -10.51
N THR A 185 -5.55 5.66 -9.36
CA THR A 185 -4.58 6.72 -9.06
C THR A 185 -3.51 6.18 -8.13
N ARG A 186 -2.24 6.50 -8.42
CA ARG A 186 -1.10 6.06 -7.61
C ARG A 186 -0.45 7.24 -6.91
N TYR A 187 -0.24 7.11 -5.62
CA TYR A 187 0.38 8.10 -4.77
C TYR A 187 1.59 7.49 -4.08
N ARG A 188 2.77 8.11 -4.22
CA ARG A 188 3.85 7.84 -3.26
C ARG A 188 3.36 8.22 -1.86
N PHE A 189 3.66 7.41 -0.86
CA PHE A 189 3.27 7.68 0.53
C PHE A 189 4.41 8.37 1.30
N GLY A 190 4.13 8.89 2.50
CA GLY A 190 5.16 9.29 3.48
C GLY A 190 5.33 10.79 3.76
N SER A 191 4.92 11.72 2.88
CA SER A 191 4.93 13.17 3.20
C SER A 191 3.52 13.70 3.49
N THR A 192 3.39 14.71 4.34
CA THR A 192 2.09 15.34 4.67
C THR A 192 1.35 15.80 3.42
N SER A 193 2.05 16.41 2.46
CA SER A 193 1.45 16.87 1.20
C SER A 193 0.96 15.71 0.30
N ARG A 194 1.64 14.55 0.34
CA ARG A 194 1.20 13.34 -0.39
C ARG A 194 0.00 12.69 0.29
N ILE A 195 0.00 12.62 1.61
CA ILE A 195 -1.14 12.14 2.41
C ILE A 195 -2.37 13.03 2.15
N ALA A 196 -2.21 14.35 2.15
CA ALA A 196 -3.31 15.28 1.87
C ALA A 196 -3.96 15.05 0.50
N LYS A 197 -3.18 14.71 -0.54
CA LYS A 197 -3.74 14.38 -1.85
C LYS A 197 -4.62 13.12 -1.82
N ILE A 198 -4.18 12.09 -1.11
CA ILE A 198 -4.95 10.85 -0.93
C ILE A 198 -6.24 11.16 -0.16
N VAL A 199 -6.13 11.89 0.96
CA VAL A 199 -7.27 12.28 1.79
C VAL A 199 -8.29 13.07 0.98
N ASN A 200 -7.86 14.13 0.28
CA ASN A 200 -8.76 14.95 -0.54
C ASN A 200 -9.53 14.15 -1.58
N GLU A 201 -8.94 13.10 -2.14
CA GLU A 201 -9.63 12.20 -3.07
C GLU A 201 -10.67 11.34 -2.34
N VAL A 202 -10.26 10.60 -1.30
CA VAL A 202 -11.11 9.60 -0.65
C VAL A 202 -12.19 10.20 0.25
N THR A 203 -12.05 11.47 0.65
CA THR A 203 -13.04 12.21 1.43
C THR A 203 -13.93 13.11 0.59
N ALA A 204 -13.86 13.05 -0.75
CA ALA A 204 -14.83 13.72 -1.60
C ALA A 204 -16.23 13.16 -1.32
N ASP A 205 -17.23 14.01 -1.08
CA ASP A 205 -18.58 13.56 -0.72
C ASP A 205 -19.53 13.69 -1.93
N PRO A 206 -20.23 12.62 -2.36
CA PRO A 206 -20.09 11.23 -1.94
C PRO A 206 -18.98 10.50 -2.69
N SER A 207 -18.30 9.58 -2.01
CA SER A 207 -17.30 8.71 -2.67
C SER A 207 -17.08 7.39 -1.98
N VAL A 208 -16.51 6.45 -2.73
CA VAL A 208 -16.28 5.07 -2.32
C VAL A 208 -15.04 4.60 -3.04
N TYR A 209 -14.08 4.05 -2.30
CA TYR A 209 -12.81 3.62 -2.87
C TYR A 209 -12.36 2.27 -2.31
N LEU A 210 -11.77 1.45 -3.17
CA LEU A 210 -10.79 0.48 -2.75
C LEU A 210 -9.42 1.14 -2.73
N ILE A 211 -8.63 0.83 -1.70
CA ILE A 211 -7.31 1.40 -1.51
C ILE A 211 -6.33 0.25 -1.31
N GLY A 212 -5.35 0.15 -2.21
CA GLY A 212 -4.20 -0.74 -2.08
C GLY A 212 -3.05 -0.03 -1.38
N LEU A 213 -2.59 -0.58 -0.26
CA LEU A 213 -1.38 -0.17 0.44
C LEU A 213 -0.24 -1.08 -0.04
N ARG A 214 0.79 -0.51 -0.67
CA ARG A 214 2.00 -1.25 -1.06
C ARG A 214 3.10 -1.01 -0.06
N PHE A 215 3.75 -2.08 0.37
CA PHE A 215 4.81 -2.01 1.37
C PHE A 215 6.20 -1.95 0.74
N ALA A 216 7.11 -1.20 1.34
CA ALA A 216 8.48 -1.01 0.84
C ALA A 216 9.26 -2.32 0.72
N ALA A 217 9.04 -3.27 1.65
CA ALA A 217 9.66 -4.59 1.66
C ALA A 217 8.98 -5.60 0.70
N GLY A 218 8.00 -5.16 -0.09
CA GLY A 218 7.16 -6.01 -0.93
C GLY A 218 5.86 -6.43 -0.24
N GLY A 219 4.90 -6.86 -1.07
CA GLY A 219 3.54 -7.18 -0.65
C GLY A 219 2.60 -5.97 -0.58
N ALA A 220 1.31 -6.26 -0.54
CA ALA A 220 0.27 -5.25 -0.44
C ALA A 220 -0.92 -5.72 0.38
N HIS A 221 -1.68 -4.74 0.83
CA HIS A 221 -2.90 -4.89 1.58
C HIS A 221 -4.02 -4.07 0.95
N THR A 222 -5.24 -4.61 0.93
CA THR A 222 -6.40 -3.88 0.42
C THR A 222 -7.30 -3.47 1.57
N ILE A 223 -7.63 -2.18 1.62
CA ILE A 223 -8.61 -1.58 2.52
C ILE A 223 -9.70 -0.90 1.67
N ALA A 224 -10.79 -0.47 2.31
CA ALA A 224 -11.88 0.23 1.62
C ALA A 224 -12.27 1.51 2.37
N THR A 225 -12.84 2.47 1.64
CA THR A 225 -13.45 3.67 2.22
C THR A 225 -14.81 3.95 1.63
N SER A 226 -15.67 4.60 2.41
CA SER A 226 -16.93 5.18 1.97
C SER A 226 -17.13 6.50 2.69
N THR A 227 -17.38 7.56 1.92
CA THR A 227 -17.62 8.91 2.42
C THR A 227 -19.03 9.34 2.07
N SER A 228 -19.77 9.79 3.08
CA SER A 228 -21.08 10.39 2.93
C SER A 228 -21.40 11.28 4.13
N ASN A 229 -22.14 12.37 3.89
CA ASN A 229 -22.56 13.33 4.92
C ASN A 229 -21.36 13.86 5.74
N GLU A 230 -20.27 14.22 5.06
CA GLU A 230 -19.03 14.72 5.66
C GLU A 230 -18.33 13.74 6.63
N MET A 231 -18.77 12.48 6.64
CA MET A 231 -18.18 11.40 7.42
C MET A 231 -17.51 10.40 6.49
N THR A 232 -16.27 10.04 6.80
CA THR A 232 -15.53 9.00 6.08
C THR A 232 -15.40 7.78 6.96
N THR A 233 -15.84 6.63 6.43
CA THR A 233 -15.59 5.32 7.02
C THR A 233 -14.46 4.63 6.28
N LEU A 234 -13.42 4.21 7.00
CA LEU A 234 -12.35 3.34 6.53
C LEU A 234 -12.55 1.94 7.11
N PHE A 235 -12.48 0.93 6.26
CA PHE A 235 -12.46 -0.47 6.64
C PHE A 235 -11.10 -1.08 6.34
N ASP A 236 -10.42 -1.57 7.39
CA ASP A 236 -9.22 -2.37 7.28
C ASP A 236 -9.52 -3.81 7.71
N PRO A 237 -9.37 -4.81 6.82
CA PRO A 237 -9.60 -6.22 7.15
C PRO A 237 -8.82 -6.76 8.35
N ASN A 238 -7.71 -6.12 8.75
CA ASN A 238 -6.90 -6.50 9.91
C ASN A 238 -7.43 -5.92 11.23
N TYR A 239 -8.17 -4.82 11.21
CA TYR A 239 -8.47 -4.03 12.42
C TYR A 239 -9.95 -3.70 12.60
N GLY A 240 -10.76 -3.73 11.53
CA GLY A 240 -12.17 -3.38 11.53
C GLY A 240 -12.44 -2.02 10.89
N GLU A 241 -13.45 -1.32 11.40
CA GLU A 241 -13.95 -0.07 10.86
C GLU A 241 -13.57 1.13 11.73
N PHE A 242 -13.31 2.25 11.06
CA PHE A 242 -13.03 3.55 11.64
C PHE A 242 -13.93 4.56 10.95
N THR A 243 -14.70 5.35 11.70
CA THR A 243 -15.56 6.39 11.12
C THR A 243 -15.24 7.71 11.80
N VAL A 244 -14.86 8.70 11.00
CA VAL A 244 -14.46 10.03 11.46
C VAL A 244 -15.06 11.11 10.57
N ARG A 245 -15.02 12.37 11.01
CA ARG A 245 -15.27 13.49 10.09
C ARG A 245 -14.19 13.50 9.02
N SER A 246 -14.53 13.87 7.79
CA SER A 246 -13.62 13.89 6.65
C SER A 246 -12.31 14.66 6.93
N ASP A 247 -12.37 15.75 7.70
CA ASP A 247 -11.20 16.57 8.05
C ASP A 247 -10.25 15.93 9.07
N GLN A 248 -10.60 14.76 9.64
CA GLN A 248 -9.76 13.97 10.55
C GLN A 248 -9.13 12.75 9.86
N MET A 249 -9.44 12.52 8.58
CA MET A 249 -9.02 11.32 7.87
C MET A 249 -7.50 11.27 7.66
N ASP A 250 -6.82 12.42 7.67
CA ASP A 250 -5.36 12.50 7.61
C ASP A 250 -4.70 11.94 8.89
N GLU A 251 -5.25 12.25 10.07
CA GLU A 251 -4.82 11.71 11.36
C GLU A 251 -5.01 10.19 11.39
N VAL A 252 -6.16 9.69 10.91
CA VAL A 252 -6.44 8.24 10.83
C VAL A 252 -5.44 7.53 9.91
N LEU A 253 -5.20 8.06 8.70
CA LEU A 253 -4.29 7.43 7.74
C LEU A 253 -2.83 7.43 8.23
N LYS A 254 -2.39 8.51 8.91
CA LYS A 254 -1.08 8.56 9.59
C LYS A 254 -0.98 7.52 10.71
N SER A 255 -2.01 7.42 11.54
CA SER A 255 -2.08 6.45 12.65
C SER A 255 -2.06 5.01 12.15
N LEU A 256 -2.76 4.74 11.04
CA LEU A 256 -2.80 3.43 10.41
C LEU A 256 -1.43 3.07 9.81
N ALA A 257 -0.78 4.01 9.14
CA ALA A 257 0.58 3.82 8.63
C ALA A 257 1.57 3.52 9.76
N GLU A 258 1.49 4.25 10.88
CA GLU A 258 2.32 4.00 12.06
C GLU A 258 2.08 2.59 12.62
N ARG A 259 0.82 2.15 12.66
CA ARG A 259 0.46 0.81 13.13
C ARG A 259 1.02 -0.30 12.24
N TYR A 260 1.07 -0.11 10.93
CA TYR A 260 1.72 -1.06 10.02
C TYR A 260 3.25 -1.03 10.17
N ARG A 261 3.84 0.16 10.34
CA ARG A 261 5.30 0.34 10.47
C ARG A 261 5.87 -0.27 11.75
N THR A 262 5.14 -0.16 12.85
CA THR A 262 5.61 -0.59 14.18
C THR A 262 5.50 -2.11 14.40
N PRO A 263 6.28 -2.68 15.34
CA PRO A 263 6.10 -4.07 15.74
C PRO A 263 4.66 -4.34 16.20
N PRO A 264 4.09 -5.52 15.90
CA PRO A 264 4.74 -6.70 15.32
C PRO A 264 4.77 -6.75 13.79
N ASN A 265 4.22 -5.76 13.09
CA ASN A 265 3.95 -5.82 11.65
C ASN A 265 5.19 -5.48 10.80
N ARG A 266 5.90 -4.39 11.11
CA ARG A 266 7.12 -3.96 10.39
C ARG A 266 6.93 -3.75 8.89
N HIS A 267 5.76 -3.24 8.49
CA HIS A 267 5.41 -2.94 7.12
C HIS A 267 5.36 -1.42 6.91
N ASP A 268 6.33 -0.88 6.19
CA ASP A 268 6.32 0.55 5.82
C ASP A 268 5.58 0.76 4.50
N ILE A 269 4.60 1.67 4.48
CA ILE A 269 3.79 1.94 3.29
C ILE A 269 4.58 2.87 2.36
N SER A 270 4.92 2.39 1.16
CA SER A 270 5.66 3.16 0.16
C SER A 270 4.74 3.83 -0.87
N MET A 271 3.62 3.19 -1.19
CA MET A 271 2.68 3.67 -2.20
C MET A 271 1.25 3.33 -1.82
N VAL A 272 0.32 4.22 -2.16
CA VAL A 272 -1.12 4.04 -2.05
C VAL A 272 -1.72 4.08 -3.45
N VAL A 273 -2.58 3.11 -3.75
CA VAL A 273 -3.30 3.01 -5.02
C VAL A 273 -4.79 3.09 -4.75
N THR A 274 -5.48 4.07 -5.30
CA THR A 274 -6.93 4.24 -5.14
C THR A 274 -7.65 3.78 -6.40
N GLN A 275 -8.79 3.12 -6.23
CA GLN A 275 -9.70 2.75 -7.30
C GLN A 275 -11.12 3.11 -6.86
N ARG A 276 -11.78 3.99 -7.62
CA ARG A 276 -13.12 4.46 -7.30
C ARG A 276 -14.16 3.37 -7.57
N MET A 277 -15.15 3.24 -6.69
CA MET A 277 -16.34 2.42 -6.91
C MET A 277 -17.53 3.34 -7.24
N ALA A 278 -18.37 2.91 -8.19
CA ALA A 278 -19.65 3.54 -8.51
C ALA A 278 -20.80 2.99 -7.66
#